data_AF-A0A8J2YHV0-F1
#
_entry.id   AF-A0A8J2YHV0-F1
#
_cell.length_a   1.000
_cell.length_b   1.000
_cell.length_c   1.000
_cell.angle_alpha   90.00
_cell.angle_beta   90.00
_cell.angle_gamma   90.00
#
_symmetry.space_group_name_H-M   'P 1'
#
loop_
_entity.id
_entity.type
_entity.pdbx_description
1 polymer ?
#
loop_
_entity_poly.entity_id
_entity_poly.type
_entity_poly.pdbx_seq_one_letter_code
_entity_poly.pdbx_strand_id
1 'polypeptide(L)'
;MKNVVINKIVKYVFTEDQMKGLWQRLKKEPAYDKLTNEQVIQLAKRIMEKASHSELEEYTVDSAWRLPTDSKGEIIAQDDSNPTEHVELIDTDLPDNSINDMVIDRMMKLYCQTCAFEFYIEDLEAEPKTLHCPKCSGAVSISQRGVRTLKEEN
;
A
#
# COMPACT_ATOMS: atom_id res chain seq x y z
N MET A 1 24.72 19.97 14.55
CA MET A 1 24.43 19.57 13.15
C MET A 1 22.94 19.28 13.06
N LYS A 2 22.24 19.72 12.00
CA LYS A 2 20.79 19.52 11.86
C LYS A 2 20.53 18.77 10.56
N ASN A 3 19.73 17.70 10.63
CA ASN A 3 19.29 16.92 9.48
C ASN A 3 17.78 17.02 9.35
N VAL A 4 17.27 16.92 8.13
CA VAL A 4 15.83 16.82 7.83
C VAL A 4 15.59 15.45 7.22
N VAL A 5 14.62 14.73 7.75
CA VAL A 5 14.20 13.41 7.27
C VAL A 5 12.75 13.54 6.80
N ILE A 6 12.47 13.09 5.57
CA ILE A 6 11.14 13.13 4.95
C ILE A 6 10.81 11.70 4.55
N ASN A 7 9.76 11.13 5.15
CA ASN A 7 9.25 9.81 4.81
C ASN A 7 8.13 9.98 3.77
N LYS A 8 8.21 9.25 2.65
CA LYS A 8 7.18 9.23 1.59
C LYS A 8 6.69 7.80 1.41
N ILE A 9 5.37 7.64 1.34
CA ILE A 9 4.74 6.38 0.94
C ILE A 9 4.82 6.28 -0.59
N VAL A 10 5.34 5.17 -1.10
CA VAL A 10 5.49 4.91 -2.54
C VAL A 10 4.62 3.72 -2.93
N LYS A 11 3.82 3.86 -4.01
CA LYS A 11 3.02 2.78 -4.60
C LYS A 11 3.74 2.23 -5.82
N TYR A 12 4.04 0.92 -5.82
CA TYR A 12 4.60 0.20 -6.96
C TYR A 12 3.52 -0.63 -7.64
N VAL A 13 3.51 -0.65 -8.98
CA VAL A 13 2.57 -1.41 -9.79
C VAL A 13 3.33 -2.36 -10.71
N PHE A 14 3.05 -3.65 -10.55
CA PHE A 14 3.56 -4.71 -11.42
C PHE A 14 2.40 -5.18 -12.30
N THR A 15 2.49 -4.93 -13.60
CA THR A 15 1.44 -5.33 -14.55
C THR A 15 1.48 -6.84 -14.81
N GLU A 16 0.34 -7.39 -15.24
CA GLU A 16 0.26 -8.82 -15.60
C GLU A 16 1.28 -9.19 -16.69
N ASP A 17 1.47 -8.34 -17.70
CA ASP A 17 2.43 -8.57 -18.79
C ASP A 17 3.88 -8.64 -18.30
N GLN A 18 4.26 -7.80 -17.33
CA GLN A 18 5.59 -7.85 -16.72
C GLN A 18 5.79 -9.12 -15.92
N MET A 19 4.79 -9.51 -15.13
CA MET A 19 4.84 -10.74 -14.34
C MET A 19 4.89 -11.98 -15.25
N LYS A 20 4.07 -12.03 -16.31
CA LYS A 20 4.13 -13.06 -17.36
C LYS A 20 5.51 -13.11 -18.01
N GLY A 21 6.04 -11.96 -18.42
CA GLY A 21 7.36 -11.85 -19.04
C GLY A 21 8.48 -12.38 -18.16
N LEU A 22 8.47 -12.06 -16.85
CA LEU A 22 9.43 -12.62 -15.91
C LEU A 22 9.23 -14.12 -15.70
N TRP A 23 7.99 -14.57 -15.50
CA TRP A 23 7.67 -15.97 -15.25
C TRP A 23 8.17 -16.87 -16.39
N GLN A 24 7.94 -16.45 -17.64
CA GLN A 24 8.44 -17.12 -18.84
C GLN A 24 9.98 -17.16 -18.88
N ARG A 25 10.67 -16.06 -18.55
CA ARG A 25 12.14 -16.02 -18.48
C ARG A 25 12.71 -16.98 -17.44
N LEU A 26 11.99 -17.18 -16.32
CA LEU A 26 12.37 -18.12 -15.27
C LEU A 26 12.13 -19.59 -15.65
N LYS A 27 11.51 -19.87 -16.80
CA LYS A 27 11.16 -21.21 -17.31
C LYS A 27 10.47 -22.07 -16.24
N LYS A 28 9.49 -21.48 -15.56
CA LYS A 28 8.78 -22.11 -14.44
C LYS A 28 7.49 -22.78 -14.91
N GLU A 29 7.19 -23.89 -14.26
CA GLU A 29 5.90 -24.57 -14.30
C GLU A 29 5.16 -24.31 -12.98
N PRO A 30 3.83 -24.19 -12.97
CA PRO A 30 2.93 -24.29 -14.12
C PRO A 30 2.91 -22.99 -14.96
N ALA A 31 2.15 -22.99 -16.07
CA ALA A 31 1.89 -21.79 -16.86
C ALA A 31 1.30 -20.66 -15.99
N TYR A 32 1.55 -19.41 -16.37
CA TYR A 32 1.19 -18.24 -15.56
C TYR A 32 -0.31 -18.18 -15.23
N ASP A 33 -1.17 -18.54 -16.18
CA ASP A 33 -2.63 -18.57 -16.04
C ASP A 33 -3.14 -19.66 -15.05
N LYS A 34 -2.24 -20.52 -14.57
CA LYS A 34 -2.52 -21.56 -13.58
C LYS A 34 -1.98 -21.21 -12.19
N LEU A 35 -1.34 -20.05 -12.04
CA LEU A 35 -0.86 -19.60 -10.74
C LEU A 35 -2.05 -19.22 -9.86
N THR A 36 -1.96 -19.57 -8.58
CA THR A 36 -2.89 -19.05 -7.58
C THR A 36 -2.59 -17.59 -7.30
N ASN A 37 -3.56 -16.86 -6.72
CA ASN A 37 -3.37 -15.46 -6.34
C ASN A 37 -2.17 -15.27 -5.41
N GLU A 38 -1.95 -16.20 -4.47
CA GLU A 38 -0.80 -16.19 -3.58
C GLU A 38 0.52 -16.33 -4.36
N GLN A 39 0.55 -17.21 -5.37
CA GLN A 39 1.75 -17.40 -6.20
C GLN A 39 2.06 -16.16 -7.05
N VAL A 40 1.03 -15.47 -7.55
CA VAL A 40 1.18 -14.19 -8.28
C VAL A 40 1.73 -13.11 -7.35
N ILE A 41 1.18 -12.98 -6.13
CA ILE A 41 1.68 -12.05 -5.11
C ILE A 41 3.15 -12.33 -4.77
N GLN A 42 3.50 -13.60 -4.55
CA GLN A 42 4.89 -13.99 -4.26
C GLN A 42 5.84 -13.68 -5.43
N LEU A 43 5.36 -13.80 -6.67
CA LEU A 43 6.14 -13.40 -7.84
C LEU A 43 6.38 -11.88 -7.84
N ALA A 44 5.37 -11.07 -7.55
CA ALA A 44 5.51 -9.61 -7.45
C ALA A 44 6.50 -9.20 -6.36
N LYS A 45 6.39 -9.78 -5.15
CA LYS A 45 7.36 -9.56 -4.05
C LYS A 45 8.79 -9.90 -4.47
N ARG A 46 8.97 -11.00 -5.19
CA ARG A 46 10.28 -11.40 -5.72
C ARG A 46 10.84 -10.43 -6.77
N ILE A 47 9.98 -9.78 -7.57
CA ILE A 47 10.41 -8.71 -8.49
C ILE A 47 10.93 -7.55 -7.66
N MET A 48 10.14 -7.09 -6.68
CA MET A 48 10.49 -5.96 -5.83
C MET A 48 11.81 -6.16 -5.09
N GLU A 49 12.05 -7.33 -4.50
CA GLU A 49 13.29 -7.66 -3.79
C GLU A 49 14.54 -7.66 -4.68
N LYS A 50 14.37 -7.91 -5.98
CA LYS A 50 15.48 -8.03 -6.94
C LYS A 50 15.68 -6.79 -7.80
N ALA A 51 14.69 -5.91 -7.85
CA ALA A 51 14.73 -4.70 -8.65
C ALA A 51 15.79 -3.74 -8.09
N SER A 52 16.60 -3.20 -8.99
CA SER A 52 17.43 -2.04 -8.70
C SER A 52 16.57 -0.79 -8.43
N HIS A 53 17.17 0.23 -7.84
CA HIS A 53 16.48 1.48 -7.56
C HIS A 53 15.86 2.11 -8.83
N SER A 54 16.59 2.11 -9.94
CA SER A 54 16.09 2.62 -11.22
C SER A 54 14.92 1.79 -11.76
N GLU A 55 14.94 0.48 -11.59
CA GLU A 55 13.80 -0.37 -12.01
C GLU A 55 12.57 -0.11 -11.14
N LEU A 56 12.75 0.13 -9.82
CA LEU A 56 11.64 0.48 -8.93
C LEU A 56 10.99 1.82 -9.30
N GLU A 57 11.79 2.81 -9.76
CA GLU A 57 11.25 4.09 -10.22
C GLU A 57 10.28 3.90 -11.40
N GLU A 58 10.58 3.00 -12.33
CA GLU A 58 9.71 2.66 -13.47
C GLU A 58 8.40 1.97 -13.06
N TYR A 59 8.34 1.41 -11.85
CA TYR A 59 7.16 0.75 -11.31
C TYR A 59 6.25 1.70 -10.52
N THR A 60 6.68 2.94 -10.27
CA THR A 60 5.87 3.91 -9.51
C THR A 60 4.74 4.49 -10.36
N VAL A 61 3.56 4.70 -9.76
CA VAL A 61 2.35 5.22 -10.43
C VAL A 61 2.54 6.61 -11.06
N ASP A 62 3.48 7.40 -10.53
CA ASP A 62 3.79 8.75 -11.03
C ASP A 62 4.94 8.77 -12.07
N SER A 63 5.42 7.60 -12.50
CA SER A 63 6.49 7.50 -13.50
C SER A 63 5.97 7.68 -14.93
N ALA A 64 6.89 7.86 -15.89
CA ALA A 64 6.55 7.90 -17.31
C ALA A 64 5.99 6.56 -17.86
N TRP A 65 6.09 5.47 -17.08
CA TRP A 65 5.80 4.10 -17.50
C TRP A 65 4.56 3.51 -16.83
N ARG A 66 3.86 4.28 -16.00
CA ARG A 66 2.64 3.86 -15.31
C ARG A 66 1.57 4.92 -15.40
N LEU A 67 0.34 4.43 -15.53
CA LEU A 67 -0.84 5.26 -15.48
C LEU A 67 -1.52 5.09 -14.12
N PRO A 68 -2.16 6.15 -13.59
CA PRO A 68 -2.99 6.02 -12.39
C PRO A 68 -4.05 4.91 -12.48
N THR A 69 -4.51 4.60 -13.69
CA THR A 69 -5.46 3.52 -13.97
C THR A 69 -4.90 2.12 -13.74
N ASP A 70 -3.59 1.92 -13.82
CA ASP A 70 -2.94 0.61 -13.58
C ASP A 70 -3.03 0.18 -12.11
N SER A 71 -3.50 1.09 -11.24
CA SER A 71 -3.67 0.86 -9.80
C SER A 71 -5.13 0.87 -9.36
N LYS A 72 -6.07 0.85 -10.32
CA LYS A 72 -7.52 0.89 -10.07
C LYS A 72 -8.19 -0.35 -10.64
N GLY A 73 -8.97 -1.03 -9.81
CA GLY A 73 -9.66 -2.26 -10.17
C GLY A 73 -10.29 -2.91 -8.95
N GLU A 74 -10.94 -4.05 -9.16
CA GLU A 74 -11.47 -4.85 -8.05
C GLU A 74 -10.34 -5.62 -7.37
N ILE A 75 -10.24 -5.53 -6.05
CA ILE A 75 -9.25 -6.29 -5.29
C ILE A 75 -9.70 -7.75 -5.22
N ILE A 76 -8.91 -8.66 -5.79
CA ILE A 76 -9.20 -10.09 -5.86
C ILE A 76 -8.36 -10.93 -4.88
N ALA A 77 -7.26 -10.37 -4.36
CA ALA A 77 -6.50 -10.91 -3.24
C ALA A 77 -5.64 -9.83 -2.57
N GLN A 78 -5.24 -10.07 -1.33
CA GLN A 78 -4.36 -9.19 -0.57
C GLN A 78 -3.35 -10.00 0.26
N ASP A 79 -2.21 -9.41 0.57
CA ASP A 79 -1.22 -9.97 1.50
C ASP A 79 -0.68 -8.90 2.44
N ASP A 80 -1.02 -9.08 3.72
CA ASP A 80 -0.67 -8.20 4.84
C ASP A 80 0.40 -8.79 5.77
N SER A 81 1.08 -9.87 5.36
CA SER A 81 2.03 -10.59 6.21
C SER A 81 3.25 -9.77 6.65
N ASN A 82 3.62 -8.71 5.92
CA ASN A 82 4.73 -7.83 6.27
C ASN A 82 4.20 -6.51 6.85
N PRO A 83 4.58 -6.09 8.07
CA PRO A 83 4.07 -4.86 8.69
C PRO A 83 4.37 -3.59 7.89
N THR A 84 5.46 -3.55 7.12
CA THR A 84 5.85 -2.36 6.35
C THR A 84 5.33 -2.37 4.91
N GLU A 85 4.64 -3.42 4.48
CA GLU A 85 4.19 -3.59 3.10
C GLU A 85 2.75 -4.11 3.04
N HIS A 86 1.93 -3.47 2.22
CA HIS A 86 0.60 -3.94 1.86
C HIS A 86 0.62 -4.30 0.38
N VAL A 87 0.18 -5.51 0.03
CA VAL A 87 0.13 -5.96 -1.36
C VAL A 87 -1.31 -6.27 -1.74
N GLU A 88 -1.76 -5.67 -2.84
CA GLU A 88 -3.07 -5.91 -3.44
C GLU A 88 -2.86 -6.56 -4.81
N LEU A 89 -3.60 -7.63 -5.09
CA LEU A 89 -3.82 -8.11 -6.44
C LEU A 89 -5.17 -7.59 -6.90
N ILE A 90 -5.15 -6.80 -7.97
CA ILE A 90 -6.35 -6.17 -8.53
C ILE A 90 -6.66 -6.72 -9.92
N ASP A 91 -7.96 -6.82 -10.22
CA ASP A 91 -8.49 -7.01 -11.55
C ASP A 91 -8.88 -5.65 -12.13
N THR A 92 -8.11 -5.17 -13.11
CA THR A 92 -8.29 -3.86 -13.74
C THR A 92 -9.44 -3.80 -14.74
N ASP A 93 -10.01 -4.95 -15.14
CA ASP A 93 -11.17 -5.01 -16.03
C ASP A 93 -12.49 -4.81 -15.26
N LEU A 94 -12.45 -4.96 -13.94
CA LEU A 94 -13.58 -4.77 -13.04
C LEU A 94 -13.55 -3.38 -12.40
N PRO A 95 -14.72 -2.77 -12.15
CA PRO A 95 -14.78 -1.45 -11.55
C PRO A 95 -14.16 -1.45 -10.16
N ASP A 96 -13.39 -0.41 -9.88
CA ASP A 96 -12.83 -0.15 -8.56
C ASP A 96 -13.96 0.09 -7.56
N ASN A 97 -14.30 -0.96 -6.82
CA ASN A 97 -15.24 -0.92 -5.70
C ASN A 97 -14.49 -0.75 -4.36
N SER A 98 -13.18 -0.50 -4.39
CA SER A 98 -12.42 -0.28 -3.17
C SER A 98 -12.90 1.02 -2.51
N ILE A 99 -13.35 0.89 -1.26
CA ILE A 99 -13.75 2.04 -0.44
C ILE A 99 -12.50 2.69 0.21
N ASN A 100 -11.33 2.06 0.09
CA ASN A 100 -10.19 2.31 0.95
C ASN A 100 -8.91 2.74 0.20
N ASP A 101 -8.44 3.94 0.53
CA ASP A 101 -7.02 4.34 0.49
C ASP A 101 -6.20 3.49 1.51
N MET A 102 -6.19 2.16 1.39
CA MET A 102 -5.84 1.20 2.45
C MET A 102 -4.40 1.31 2.98
N VAL A 103 -3.48 1.96 2.26
CA VAL A 103 -2.13 2.26 2.78
C VAL A 103 -2.18 3.24 3.96
N ILE A 104 -3.21 4.11 4.00
CA ILE A 104 -3.49 4.97 5.16
C ILE A 104 -4.05 4.16 6.34
N ASP A 105 -4.69 3.00 6.12
CA ASP A 105 -5.31 2.23 7.21
C ASP A 105 -4.29 1.58 8.15
N ARG A 106 -3.01 1.49 7.75
CA ARG A 106 -1.90 1.10 8.64
C ARG A 106 -1.19 2.27 9.32
N MET A 107 -1.65 3.49 9.07
CA MET A 107 -1.19 4.65 9.81
C MET A 107 -2.34 5.25 10.61
N MET A 108 -2.12 5.49 11.89
CA MET A 108 -3.11 6.19 12.70
C MET A 108 -3.16 7.65 12.26
N LYS A 109 -4.27 8.05 11.65
CA LYS A 109 -4.53 9.45 11.32
C LYS A 109 -4.84 10.22 12.59
N LEU A 110 -4.06 11.27 12.84
CA LEU A 110 -4.19 12.16 13.97
C LEU A 110 -4.53 13.57 13.49
N TYR A 111 -5.35 14.26 14.28
CA TYR A 111 -5.72 15.65 14.07
C TYR A 111 -5.36 16.49 15.30
N CYS A 112 -4.70 17.62 15.08
CA CYS A 112 -4.39 18.57 16.15
C CYS A 112 -5.60 19.44 16.50
N GLN A 113 -6.00 19.40 17.77
CA GLN A 113 -7.13 20.18 18.29
C GLN A 113 -6.87 21.70 18.31
N THR A 114 -5.61 22.14 18.23
CA THR A 114 -5.22 23.56 18.32
C THR A 114 -5.07 24.23 16.95
N CYS A 115 -4.39 23.58 16.00
CA CYS A 115 -4.00 24.21 14.73
C CYS A 115 -4.55 23.50 13.48
N ALA A 116 -5.44 22.52 13.68
CA ALA A 116 -6.07 21.74 12.62
C ALA A 116 -5.11 20.95 11.71
N PHE A 117 -3.86 20.80 12.10
CA PHE A 117 -2.88 20.02 11.35
C PHE A 117 -3.19 18.53 11.42
N GLU A 118 -3.25 17.87 10.27
CA GLU A 118 -3.44 16.42 10.13
C GLU A 118 -2.12 15.75 9.83
N PHE A 119 -1.86 14.60 10.46
CA PHE A 119 -0.68 13.80 10.21
C PHE A 119 -0.94 12.33 10.53
N TYR A 120 -0.01 11.47 10.14
CA TYR A 120 -0.11 10.02 10.24
C TYR A 120 1.07 9.49 11.05
N ILE A 121 0.83 8.46 11.86
CA ILE A 121 1.89 7.72 12.55
C ILE A 121 1.75 6.23 12.26
N GLU A 122 2.86 5.50 12.26
CA GLU A 122 2.88 4.05 12.03
C GLU A 122 2.47 3.24 13.27
N ASP A 123 2.67 3.81 14.46
CA ASP A 123 2.33 3.15 15.73
C ASP A 123 0.82 3.21 15.99
N LEU A 124 0.13 2.12 15.62
CA LEU A 124 -1.31 1.96 15.80
C LEU A 124 -1.74 1.75 17.26
N GLU A 125 -0.79 1.43 18.16
CA GLU A 125 -1.06 1.22 19.58
C GLU A 125 -0.74 2.46 20.42
N ALA A 126 -0.18 3.51 19.80
CA ALA A 126 0.17 4.74 20.48
C ALA A 126 -1.05 5.39 21.16
N GLU A 127 -0.94 5.63 22.47
CA GLU A 127 -1.99 6.31 23.24
C GLU A 127 -2.04 7.79 22.84
N PRO A 128 -3.16 8.31 22.28
CA PRO A 128 -3.23 9.68 21.74
C PRO A 128 -2.89 10.78 22.75
N LYS A 129 -3.14 10.51 24.04
CA LYS A 129 -2.81 11.43 25.15
C LYS A 129 -1.30 11.65 25.33
N THR A 130 -0.48 10.75 24.82
CA THR A 130 0.98 10.83 24.89
C THR A 130 1.59 11.56 23.69
N LEU A 131 0.80 11.72 22.63
CA LEU A 131 1.23 12.31 21.37
C LEU A 131 0.99 13.82 21.34
N HIS A 132 1.85 14.54 20.63
CA HIS A 132 1.75 16.00 20.48
C HIS A 132 1.85 16.38 19.01
N CYS A 133 1.14 17.44 18.63
CA CYS A 133 1.19 17.94 17.27
C CYS A 133 2.60 18.41 16.90
N PRO A 134 3.20 17.94 15.80
CA PRO A 134 4.55 18.36 15.41
C PRO A 134 4.63 19.83 14.97
N LYS A 135 3.49 20.47 14.65
CA LYS A 135 3.43 21.87 14.21
C LYS A 135 3.35 22.86 15.36
N CYS A 136 2.62 22.55 16.43
CA CYS A 136 2.35 23.50 17.52
C CYS A 136 2.40 22.89 18.93
N SER A 137 2.82 21.63 19.05
CA SER A 137 2.86 20.86 20.30
C SER A 137 1.52 20.75 21.05
N GLY A 138 0.40 21.05 20.37
CA GLY A 138 -0.94 20.94 20.94
C GLY A 138 -1.41 19.48 21.04
N ALA A 139 -2.46 19.27 21.82
CA ALA A 139 -3.09 17.97 21.96
C ALA A 139 -3.63 17.44 20.62
N VAL A 140 -3.61 16.12 20.47
CA VAL A 140 -4.06 15.42 19.27
C VAL A 140 -5.15 14.41 19.61
N SER A 141 -6.02 14.15 18.64
CA SER A 141 -7.03 13.10 18.72
C SER A 141 -7.00 12.25 17.47
N ILE A 142 -7.33 10.96 17.62
CA ILE A 142 -7.53 10.06 16.49
C ILE A 142 -8.69 10.60 15.65
N SER A 143 -8.43 10.77 14.36
CA SER A 143 -9.49 11.06 13.41
C SER A 143 -10.25 9.75 13.17
N GLN A 144 -11.40 9.56 13.83
CA GLN A 144 -12.23 8.37 13.61
C GLN A 144 -12.70 8.33 12.15
N ARG A 145 -12.28 7.31 11.39
CA ARG A 145 -13.10 6.75 10.30
C ARG A 145 -13.95 5.63 10.90
N GLY A 146 -15.22 5.57 10.50
CA GLY A 146 -16.17 4.58 11.00
C GLY A 146 -15.68 3.16 10.75
N VAL A 147 -15.25 2.50 11.82
CA VAL A 147 -15.05 1.05 11.85
C VAL A 147 -16.41 0.41 11.60
N ARG A 148 -16.71 0.05 10.36
CA ARG A 148 -17.74 -0.95 10.09
C ARG A 148 -17.11 -2.28 10.43
N THR A 149 -17.38 -2.75 11.63
CA THR A 149 -17.25 -4.17 11.99
C THR A 149 -18.01 -4.94 10.92
N LEU A 150 -17.30 -5.73 10.10
CA LEU A 150 -17.93 -6.73 9.26
C LEU A 150 -18.66 -7.66 10.23
N LYS A 151 -20.00 -7.61 10.21
CA LYS A 151 -20.80 -8.62 10.86
C LYS A 151 -20.52 -9.92 10.12
N GLU A 152 -20.03 -10.91 10.84
CA GLU A 152 -20.12 -12.31 10.40
C GLU A 152 -21.60 -12.59 10.13
N GLU A 153 -21.95 -12.85 8.86
CA GLU A 153 -23.24 -13.42 8.51
C GLU A 153 -23.14 -14.94 8.66
N ASN A 154 -24.12 -15.47 9.41
CA ASN A 154 -24.24 -16.83 9.95
C ASN A 154 -23.95 -18.00 9.00
#